data_AF-A0A2P2KRU2-F1
#
_entry.id   AF-A0A2P2KRU2-F1
#
_cell.length_a   1.000
_cell.length_b   1.000
_cell.length_c   1.000
_cell.angle_alpha   90.00
_cell.angle_beta   90.00
_cell.angle_gamma   90.00
#
_symmetry.space_group_name_H-M   'P 1'
#
loop_
_entity.id
_entity.type
_entity.pdbx_description
1 polymer ?
#
loop_
_entity_poly.entity_id
_entity_poly.type
_entity_poly.pdbx_seq_one_letter_code
_entity_poly.pdbx_strand_id
1 'polypeptide(L)'
;MILPIGASRFAEALQMGAETYHHLKVVITEKYGQYGCNVGEDGGFAPNISSVQEGLDLVKEAISRTGYNEKIKIAIDVAATAFCMGTKYDLDFKSPNRSGQNFKSGEDMIEMYKELCAEYPIVAIEDPFDKEDWEHVQYFSNLGLCQVVGDDLLLSNPKRIEKAIHESTCNALLLKVST
;
A
#
# COMPACT_ATOMS: atom_id res chain seq x y z
N MET A 1 0.16 -4.10 -3.92
CA MET A 1 0.73 -5.47 -4.07
C MET A 1 -0.36 -6.52 -3.88
N ILE A 2 -0.20 -7.71 -4.46
CA ILE A 2 -1.07 -8.88 -4.21
C ILE A 2 -0.28 -9.98 -3.48
N LEU A 3 -0.92 -10.64 -2.52
CA LEU A 3 -0.32 -11.65 -1.65
C LEU A 3 -1.11 -12.96 -1.76
N PRO A 4 -0.64 -13.95 -2.55
CA PRO A 4 -1.27 -15.27 -2.70
C PRO A 4 -1.10 -16.18 -1.46
N ILE A 5 -1.58 -15.74 -0.29
CA ILE A 5 -1.39 -16.43 0.99
C ILE A 5 -2.14 -17.77 1.10
N GLY A 6 -3.13 -18.02 0.24
CA GLY A 6 -3.89 -19.27 0.20
C GLY A 6 -3.28 -20.37 -0.67
N ALA A 7 -2.09 -20.14 -1.24
CA ALA A 7 -1.36 -21.15 -2.00
C ALA A 7 -0.67 -22.16 -1.08
N SER A 8 -0.58 -23.42 -1.49
CA SER A 8 0.06 -24.49 -0.71
C SER A 8 1.58 -24.55 -0.90
N ARG A 9 2.09 -23.89 -1.95
CA ARG A 9 3.52 -23.86 -2.29
C ARG A 9 3.85 -22.60 -3.06
N PHE A 10 5.12 -22.20 -3.03
CA PHE A 10 5.61 -21.01 -3.72
C PHE A 10 5.29 -21.00 -5.23
N ALA A 11 5.44 -22.14 -5.91
CA ALA A 11 5.12 -22.23 -7.34
C ALA A 11 3.63 -21.97 -7.65
N GLU A 12 2.72 -22.38 -6.76
CA GLU A 12 1.29 -22.07 -6.90
C GLU A 12 1.05 -20.58 -6.63
N ALA A 13 1.68 -20.01 -5.60
CA ALA A 13 1.58 -18.59 -5.30
C ALA A 13 2.05 -17.72 -6.49
N LEU A 14 3.19 -18.08 -7.09
CA LEU A 14 3.73 -17.39 -8.26
C LEU A 14 2.79 -17.49 -9.46
N GLN A 15 2.22 -18.67 -9.72
CA GLN A 15 1.24 -18.86 -10.79
C GLN A 15 0.01 -17.98 -10.57
N MET A 16 -0.56 -18.00 -9.36
CA MET A 16 -1.70 -17.15 -8.99
C MET A 16 -1.39 -15.67 -9.21
N GLY A 17 -0.22 -15.22 -8.76
CA GLY A 17 0.22 -13.84 -8.96
C GLY A 17 0.34 -13.46 -10.44
N ALA A 18 0.93 -14.33 -11.25
CA ALA A 18 1.09 -14.10 -12.69
C ALA A 18 -0.26 -14.06 -13.44
N GLU A 19 -1.17 -14.97 -13.11
CA GLU A 19 -2.53 -14.99 -13.69
C GLU A 19 -3.30 -13.72 -13.32
N THR A 20 -3.29 -13.31 -12.04
CA THR A 20 -3.92 -12.07 -11.59
C THR A 20 -3.29 -10.84 -12.26
N TYR A 21 -1.97 -10.80 -12.43
CA TYR A 21 -1.30 -9.71 -13.14
C TYR A 21 -1.72 -9.60 -14.61
N HIS A 22 -1.84 -10.73 -15.32
CA HIS A 22 -2.34 -10.71 -16.70
C HIS A 22 -3.81 -10.28 -16.80
N HIS A 23 -4.66 -10.71 -15.85
CA HIS A 23 -6.04 -10.23 -15.77
C HIS A 23 -6.12 -8.74 -15.45
N LEU A 24 -5.26 -8.23 -14.57
CA LEU A 24 -5.17 -6.80 -14.27
C LEU A 24 -4.85 -5.98 -15.52
N LYS A 25 -3.96 -6.47 -16.39
CA LYS A 25 -3.69 -5.84 -17.70
C LYS A 25 -4.95 -5.70 -18.54
N VAL A 26 -5.77 -6.75 -18.59
CA VAL A 26 -7.03 -6.76 -19.35
C VAL A 26 -8.02 -5.75 -18.74
N VAL A 27 -8.21 -5.77 -17.43
CA VAL A 27 -9.10 -4.83 -16.70
C VAL A 27 -8.68 -3.38 -16.95
N ILE A 28 -7.38 -3.08 -16.86
CA ILE A 28 -6.84 -1.74 -17.13
C ILE A 28 -7.05 -1.36 -18.60
N THR A 29 -6.80 -2.28 -19.53
CA THR A 29 -7.00 -2.03 -20.97
C THR A 29 -8.46 -1.71 -21.29
N GLU A 30 -9.40 -2.42 -20.66
CA GLU A 30 -10.84 -2.19 -20.83
C GLU A 30 -11.26 -0.80 -20.32
N LYS A 31 -10.70 -0.35 -19.18
CA LYS A 31 -11.08 0.92 -18.56
C LYS A 31 -10.32 2.15 -19.09
N TYR A 32 -9.03 2.03 -19.37
CA TYR A 32 -8.14 3.15 -19.72
C TYR A 32 -7.53 3.03 -21.12
N GLY A 33 -7.84 1.97 -21.86
CA GLY A 33 -7.21 1.68 -23.15
C GLY A 33 -5.79 1.14 -23.02
N GLN A 34 -5.17 0.81 -24.16
CA GLN A 34 -3.85 0.16 -24.21
C GLN A 34 -2.73 0.99 -23.57
N TYR A 35 -2.83 2.33 -23.62
CA TYR A 35 -1.83 3.23 -23.04
C TYR A 35 -1.80 3.18 -21.50
N GLY A 36 -2.87 2.69 -20.85
CA GLY A 36 -2.91 2.50 -19.40
C GLY A 36 -2.02 1.35 -18.89
N CYS A 37 -1.49 0.52 -19.79
CA CYS A 37 -0.70 -0.68 -19.44
C CYS A 37 0.81 -0.47 -19.51
N ASN A 38 1.30 0.76 -19.49
CA ASN A 38 2.72 1.02 -19.31
C ASN A 38 3.15 0.56 -17.91
N VAL A 39 4.38 0.03 -17.81
CA VAL A 39 4.93 -0.48 -16.56
C VAL A 39 5.86 0.54 -15.91
N GLY A 40 5.78 0.65 -14.59
CA GLY A 40 6.71 1.43 -13.77
C GLY A 40 8.02 0.68 -13.50
N GLU A 41 8.83 1.24 -12.61
CA GLU A 41 10.17 0.72 -12.28
C GLU A 41 10.13 -0.72 -11.73
N ASP A 42 9.13 -1.04 -10.90
CA ASP A 42 8.94 -2.38 -10.31
C ASP A 42 8.07 -3.32 -11.16
N GLY A 43 7.79 -2.96 -12.42
CA GLY A 43 7.02 -3.80 -13.35
C GLY A 43 5.50 -3.79 -13.14
N GLY A 44 4.98 -3.08 -12.14
CA GLY A 44 3.55 -2.82 -11.98
C GLY A 44 2.99 -1.89 -13.06
N PHE A 45 1.71 -2.04 -13.42
CA PHE A 45 1.05 -1.11 -14.34
C PHE A 45 0.82 0.26 -13.70
N ALA A 46 0.93 1.33 -14.50
CA ALA A 46 0.76 2.72 -14.05
C ALA A 46 -0.37 3.45 -14.81
N PRO A 47 -1.64 3.01 -14.69
CA PRO A 47 -2.76 3.76 -15.23
C PRO A 47 -2.93 5.11 -14.50
N ASN A 48 -3.48 6.10 -15.21
CA ASN A 48 -3.77 7.41 -14.63
C ASN A 48 -5.06 7.37 -13.79
N ILE A 49 -4.95 6.82 -12.58
CA ILE A 49 -6.05 6.73 -11.61
C ILE A 49 -6.21 8.03 -10.82
N SER A 50 -7.42 8.29 -10.36
CA SER A 50 -7.81 9.50 -9.63
C SER A 50 -7.88 9.32 -8.10
N SER A 51 -7.86 8.07 -7.62
CA SER A 51 -7.92 7.75 -6.18
C SER A 51 -7.31 6.38 -5.86
N VAL A 52 -6.98 6.17 -4.59
CA VAL A 52 -6.48 4.87 -4.09
C VAL A 52 -7.54 3.78 -4.25
N GLN A 53 -8.80 4.09 -3.96
CA GLN A 53 -9.95 3.20 -4.12
C GLN A 53 -10.07 2.73 -5.57
N GLU A 54 -9.95 3.64 -6.53
CA GLU A 54 -9.98 3.28 -7.95
C GLU A 54 -8.85 2.30 -8.32
N GLY A 55 -7.65 2.47 -7.78
CA GLY A 55 -6.56 1.51 -7.95
C GLY A 55 -6.87 0.15 -7.33
N LEU A 56 -7.42 0.13 -6.13
CA LEU A 56 -7.78 -1.09 -5.42
C LEU A 56 -8.95 -1.83 -6.08
N ASP A 57 -9.91 -1.12 -6.65
CA ASP A 57 -11.04 -1.69 -7.40
C ASP A 57 -10.55 -2.47 -8.63
N LEU A 58 -9.56 -1.94 -9.35
CA LEU A 58 -8.94 -2.64 -10.49
C LEU A 58 -8.28 -3.94 -10.05
N VAL A 59 -7.56 -3.90 -8.93
CA VAL A 59 -6.88 -5.09 -8.36
C VAL A 59 -7.92 -6.10 -7.87
N LYS A 60 -8.96 -5.65 -7.18
CA LYS A 60 -10.07 -6.49 -6.68
C LYS A 60 -10.80 -7.18 -7.84
N GLU A 61 -11.09 -6.45 -8.91
CA GLU A 61 -11.69 -7.01 -10.13
C GLU A 61 -10.76 -8.04 -10.79
N ALA A 62 -9.45 -7.76 -10.89
CA ALA A 62 -8.49 -8.70 -11.44
C ALA A 62 -8.40 -10.01 -10.63
N ILE A 63 -8.40 -9.92 -9.29
CA ILE A 63 -8.47 -11.08 -8.40
C ILE A 63 -9.78 -11.85 -8.63
N SER A 64 -10.90 -11.15 -8.73
CA SER A 64 -12.21 -11.76 -8.97
C SER A 64 -12.24 -12.58 -10.26
N ARG A 65 -11.69 -12.05 -11.36
CA ARG A 65 -11.62 -12.76 -12.65
C ARG A 65 -10.83 -14.07 -12.61
N THR A 66 -9.88 -14.19 -11.69
CA THR A 66 -9.11 -15.44 -11.51
C THR A 66 -9.82 -16.48 -10.64
N GLY A 67 -10.85 -16.09 -9.89
CA GLY A 67 -11.49 -16.94 -8.88
C GLY A 67 -10.68 -17.10 -7.59
N TYR A 68 -9.62 -16.30 -7.38
CA TYR A 68 -8.73 -16.38 -6.21
C TYR A 68 -9.12 -15.46 -5.03
N ASN A 69 -10.37 -14.99 -4.96
CA ASN A 69 -10.85 -14.04 -3.95
C ASN A 69 -10.48 -14.42 -2.50
N GLU A 70 -10.62 -15.70 -2.15
CA GLU A 70 -10.31 -16.19 -0.80
C GLU A 70 -8.82 -16.48 -0.58
N LYS A 71 -8.03 -16.56 -1.65
CA LYS A 71 -6.62 -16.98 -1.61
C LYS A 71 -5.63 -15.84 -1.78
N ILE A 72 -6.04 -14.72 -2.37
CA ILE A 72 -5.20 -13.53 -2.58
C ILE A 72 -5.68 -12.40 -1.67
N LYS A 73 -4.75 -11.81 -0.93
CA LYS A 73 -4.94 -10.59 -0.15
C LYS A 73 -4.16 -9.43 -0.77
N ILE A 74 -4.36 -8.22 -0.25
CA ILE A 74 -3.72 -7.00 -0.74
C ILE A 74 -2.76 -6.47 0.32
N ALA A 75 -1.65 -5.90 -0.12
CA ALA A 75 -0.84 -5.01 0.70
C ALA A 75 -0.57 -3.70 -0.06
N ILE A 76 -0.38 -2.63 0.69
CA ILE A 76 -0.14 -1.29 0.15
C ILE A 76 1.15 -0.77 0.76
N ASP A 77 2.06 -0.27 -0.09
CA ASP A 77 3.09 0.66 0.34
C ASP A 77 2.58 2.06 0.05
N VAL A 78 2.41 2.84 1.12
CA VAL A 78 1.92 4.21 1.04
C VAL A 78 3.07 5.17 0.74
N ALA A 79 4.28 4.89 1.24
CA ALA A 79 5.43 5.79 1.16
C ALA A 79 5.08 7.24 1.58
N ALA A 80 4.38 7.40 2.71
CA ALA A 80 3.75 8.68 3.09
C ALA A 80 4.74 9.84 3.29
N THR A 81 6.00 9.54 3.62
CA THR A 81 7.11 10.51 3.65
C THR A 81 7.20 11.33 2.35
N ALA A 82 6.93 10.72 1.19
CA ALA A 82 7.05 11.37 -0.12
C ALA A 82 6.05 12.53 -0.34
N PHE A 83 4.96 12.55 0.42
CA PHE A 83 3.89 13.54 0.30
C PHE A 83 3.49 14.18 1.64
N CYS A 84 4.31 13.99 2.67
CA CYS A 84 4.17 14.73 3.92
C CYS A 84 4.70 16.16 3.77
N MET A 85 3.87 17.13 4.11
CA MET A 85 4.11 18.57 4.05
C MET A 85 3.96 19.16 5.45
N GLY A 86 5.06 19.16 6.23
CA GLY A 86 5.03 19.56 7.64
C GLY A 86 4.42 18.45 8.49
N THR A 87 3.17 18.62 8.93
CA THR A 87 2.43 17.64 9.75
C THR A 87 1.15 17.16 9.07
N LYS A 88 1.05 17.36 7.75
CA LYS A 88 -0.13 17.02 6.95
C LYS A 88 0.29 16.33 5.65
N TYR A 89 -0.64 15.60 5.04
CA TYR A 89 -0.39 14.75 3.89
C TYR A 89 -1.11 15.27 2.64
N ASP A 90 -0.36 15.50 1.56
CA ASP A 90 -0.87 15.94 0.27
C ASP A 90 -1.11 14.76 -0.67
N LEU A 91 -2.33 14.22 -0.67
CA LEU A 91 -2.67 13.07 -1.53
C LEU A 91 -2.66 13.41 -3.03
N ASP A 92 -2.56 14.68 -3.40
CA ASP A 92 -2.49 15.17 -4.78
C ASP A 92 -1.09 15.76 -5.10
N PHE A 93 -0.04 15.33 -4.37
CA PHE A 93 1.31 15.90 -4.49
C PHE A 93 1.92 15.85 -5.91
N LYS A 94 1.43 14.96 -6.77
CA LYS A 94 1.88 14.85 -8.18
C LYS A 94 1.21 15.88 -9.10
N SER A 95 0.14 16.54 -8.66
CA SER A 95 -0.57 17.54 -9.47
C SER A 95 0.16 18.88 -9.51
N PRO A 96 0.21 19.54 -10.70
CA PRO A 96 0.93 20.80 -10.88
C PRO A 96 0.25 22.00 -10.20
N ASN A 97 -1.08 21.95 -10.02
CA ASN A 97 -1.88 23.06 -9.47
C ASN A 97 -2.31 22.78 -8.03
N ARG A 98 -1.34 22.73 -7.11
CA ARG A 98 -1.59 22.46 -5.69
C ARG A 98 -2.36 23.62 -5.05
N SER A 99 -3.57 23.38 -4.56
CA SER A 99 -4.36 24.39 -3.84
C SER A 99 -4.04 24.45 -2.34
N GLY A 100 -3.37 23.43 -1.79
CA GLY A 100 -3.09 23.29 -0.35
C GLY A 100 -4.35 23.08 0.53
N GLN A 101 -5.55 23.11 -0.06
CA GLN A 101 -6.82 23.11 0.66
C GLN A 101 -7.26 21.71 1.12
N ASN A 102 -6.65 20.65 0.59
CA ASN A 102 -7.10 19.26 0.81
C ASN A 102 -6.08 18.39 1.55
N PHE A 103 -5.12 19.00 2.26
CA PHE A 103 -4.13 18.24 3.01
C PHE A 103 -4.79 17.53 4.20
N LYS A 104 -4.49 16.24 4.35
CA LYS A 104 -5.04 15.36 5.39
C LYS A 104 -4.20 15.45 6.66
N SER A 105 -4.83 15.49 7.83
CA SER A 105 -4.11 15.26 9.10
C SER A 105 -3.75 13.77 9.25
N GLY A 106 -2.95 13.43 10.27
CA GLY A 106 -2.71 12.02 10.59
C GLY A 106 -4.00 11.28 10.96
N GLU A 107 -4.93 11.93 11.67
CA GLU A 107 -6.24 11.36 12.00
C GLU A 107 -7.11 11.13 10.75
N ASP A 108 -7.10 12.05 9.79
CA ASP A 108 -7.81 11.86 8.52
C ASP A 108 -7.24 10.66 7.74
N MET A 109 -5.91 10.48 7.76
CA MET A 109 -5.25 9.33 7.12
C MET A 109 -5.61 8.02 7.83
N ILE A 110 -5.65 8.00 9.17
CA ILE A 110 -6.10 6.83 9.94
C ILE A 110 -7.52 6.42 9.55
N GLU A 111 -8.44 7.37 9.44
CA GLU A 111 -9.82 7.06 9.08
C GLU A 111 -9.92 6.49 7.67
N MET A 112 -9.17 7.07 6.72
CA MET A 112 -9.05 6.51 5.38
C MET A 112 -8.53 5.07 5.40
N TYR A 113 -7.50 4.76 6.18
CA TYR A 113 -6.97 3.40 6.26
C TYR A 113 -7.97 2.41 6.87
N LYS A 114 -8.77 2.82 7.85
CA LYS A 114 -9.85 1.97 8.38
C LYS A 114 -10.88 1.66 7.32
N GLU A 115 -11.34 2.66 6.57
CA GLU A 115 -12.29 2.48 5.47
C GLU A 115 -11.72 1.52 4.42
N LEU A 116 -10.46 1.71 4.02
CA LEU A 116 -9.80 0.83 3.07
C LEU A 116 -9.68 -0.61 3.59
N CYS A 117 -9.27 -0.81 4.84
CA CYS A 117 -9.17 -2.15 5.45
C CYS A 117 -10.54 -2.82 5.64
N ALA A 118 -11.63 -2.04 5.74
CA ALA A 118 -12.99 -2.58 5.82
C ALA A 118 -13.52 -3.04 4.45
N GLU A 119 -13.21 -2.29 3.38
CA GLU A 119 -13.75 -2.52 2.03
C GLU A 119 -12.92 -3.48 1.16
N TYR A 120 -11.63 -3.61 1.47
CA TYR A 120 -10.67 -4.39 0.70
C TYR A 120 -9.97 -5.42 1.59
N PRO A 121 -9.53 -6.57 1.05
CA PRO A 121 -8.84 -7.61 1.80
C PRO A 121 -7.36 -7.23 2.07
N ILE A 122 -7.13 -6.04 2.64
CA ILE A 122 -5.81 -5.52 2.98
C ILE A 122 -5.32 -6.20 4.25
N VAL A 123 -4.13 -6.79 4.18
CA VAL A 123 -3.51 -7.48 5.32
C VAL A 123 -2.19 -6.86 5.75
N ALA A 124 -1.63 -5.94 4.95
CA ALA A 124 -0.44 -5.19 5.33
C ALA A 124 -0.45 -3.79 4.72
N ILE A 125 0.01 -2.80 5.49
CA ILE A 125 0.27 -1.43 5.06
C ILE A 125 1.69 -1.06 5.48
N GLU A 126 2.49 -0.62 4.52
CA GLU A 126 3.85 -0.14 4.67
C GLU A 126 3.89 1.40 4.66
N ASP A 127 4.69 1.96 5.57
CA ASP A 127 4.90 3.40 5.78
C ASP A 127 3.61 4.26 5.68
N PRO A 128 2.59 3.99 6.54
CA PRO A 128 1.33 4.72 6.51
C PRO A 128 1.46 6.22 6.86
N PHE A 129 2.56 6.63 7.48
CA PHE A 129 2.82 8.02 7.88
C PHE A 129 4.26 8.40 7.57
N ASP A 130 4.57 9.69 7.71
CA ASP A 130 5.95 10.16 7.57
C ASP A 130 6.89 9.42 8.52
N LYS A 131 8.14 9.23 8.09
CA LYS A 131 9.18 8.55 8.88
C LYS A 131 9.45 9.16 10.27
N GLU A 132 9.08 10.42 10.52
CA GLU A 132 9.20 11.05 11.83
C GLU A 132 7.85 11.14 12.58
N ASP A 133 6.76 10.66 12.01
CA ASP A 133 5.42 10.64 12.62
C ASP A 133 5.17 9.36 13.44
N TRP A 134 6.02 9.14 14.45
CA TRP A 134 5.99 7.94 15.30
C TRP A 134 4.65 7.74 16.03
N GLU A 135 3.99 8.84 16.41
CA GLU A 135 2.75 8.82 17.17
C GLU A 135 1.60 8.23 16.36
N HIS A 136 1.38 8.70 15.12
CA HIS A 136 0.30 8.18 14.28
C HIS A 136 0.59 6.75 13.82
N VAL A 137 1.84 6.38 13.53
CA VAL A 137 2.18 4.97 13.21
C VAL A 137 1.86 4.07 14.40
N GLN A 138 2.29 4.43 15.61
CA GLN A 138 2.02 3.66 16.83
C GLN A 138 0.52 3.52 17.06
N TYR A 139 -0.22 4.62 16.97
CA TYR A 139 -1.67 4.61 17.14
C TYR A 139 -2.35 3.68 16.13
N PHE A 140 -2.01 3.81 14.84
CA PHE A 140 -2.58 2.99 13.77
C PHE A 140 -2.24 1.51 13.93
N SER A 141 -0.98 1.19 14.23
CA SER A 141 -0.51 -0.19 14.50
C SER A 141 -1.30 -0.83 15.64
N ASN A 142 -1.55 -0.08 16.71
CA ASN A 142 -2.32 -0.55 17.87
C ASN A 142 -3.81 -0.77 17.62
N LEU A 143 -4.37 -0.29 16.48
CA LEU A 143 -5.73 -0.65 16.07
C LEU A 143 -5.83 -2.13 15.65
N GLY A 144 -4.71 -2.78 15.32
CA GLY A 144 -4.68 -4.21 14.99
C GLY A 144 -5.44 -4.59 13.71
N LEU A 145 -5.64 -3.64 12.80
CA LEU A 145 -6.41 -3.84 11.56
C LEU A 145 -5.65 -4.67 10.52
N CYS A 146 -4.34 -4.47 10.45
CA CYS A 146 -3.46 -5.15 9.50
C CYS A 146 -2.01 -5.18 10.04
N GLN A 147 -1.11 -5.84 9.32
CA GLN A 147 0.33 -5.70 9.56
C GLN A 147 0.76 -4.28 9.18
N VAL A 148 1.54 -3.61 10.04
CA VAL A 148 2.14 -2.30 9.79
C VAL A 148 3.64 -2.48 9.62
N VAL A 149 4.12 -2.25 8.41
CA VAL A 149 5.51 -2.42 8.00
C VAL A 149 6.21 -1.08 8.06
N GLY A 150 7.35 -1.02 8.75
CA GLY A 150 8.23 0.15 8.71
C GLY A 150 9.37 -0.05 7.71
N ASP A 151 9.43 0.82 6.70
CA ASP A 151 10.55 0.95 5.74
C ASP A 151 11.35 2.23 6.05
N ASP A 152 10.92 3.40 5.56
CA ASP A 152 11.53 4.70 5.88
C ASP A 152 11.44 5.02 7.37
N LEU A 153 10.41 4.51 8.06
CA LEU A 153 10.30 4.62 9.51
C LEU A 153 11.48 3.93 10.22
N LEU A 154 11.98 2.81 9.71
CA LEU A 154 13.00 2.01 10.38
C LEU A 154 14.38 2.13 9.74
N LEU A 155 14.47 2.43 8.44
CA LEU A 155 15.68 2.55 7.62
C LEU A 155 16.63 1.35 7.73
N SER A 156 16.10 0.16 8.07
CA SER A 156 16.91 -0.99 8.51
C SER A 156 17.96 -0.64 9.58
N ASN A 157 17.70 0.41 10.38
CA ASN A 157 18.63 0.94 11.37
C ASN A 157 18.37 0.31 12.75
N PRO A 158 19.36 -0.36 13.38
CA PRO A 158 19.16 -1.05 14.64
C PRO A 158 18.60 -0.17 15.77
N LYS A 159 18.97 1.11 15.85
CA LYS A 159 18.48 2.03 16.90
C LYS A 159 17.00 2.38 16.69
N ARG A 160 16.59 2.59 15.44
CA ARG A 160 15.18 2.87 15.12
C ARG A 160 14.32 1.63 15.32
N ILE A 161 14.84 0.45 14.97
CA ILE A 161 14.19 -0.84 15.23
C ILE A 161 14.03 -1.07 16.74
N GLU A 162 15.08 -0.86 17.54
CA GLU A 162 15.02 -1.00 19.00
C GLU A 162 13.98 -0.06 19.62
N LYS A 163 13.95 1.21 19.17
CA LYS A 163 12.91 2.17 19.58
C LYS A 163 11.51 1.68 19.21
N ALA A 164 11.30 1.25 17.96
CA ALA A 164 10.00 0.78 17.49
C ALA A 164 9.49 -0.46 18.25
N ILE A 165 10.40 -1.36 18.64
CA ILE A 165 10.07 -2.50 19.52
C ILE A 165 9.66 -2.01 20.90
N HIS A 166 10.44 -1.11 21.51
CA HIS A 166 10.14 -0.58 22.85
C HIS A 166 8.81 0.18 22.90
N GLU A 167 8.51 0.95 21.87
CA GLU A 167 7.30 1.77 21.76
C GLU A 167 6.12 1.02 21.11
N SER A 168 6.30 -0.22 20.64
CA SER A 168 5.28 -0.95 19.87
C SER A 168 4.76 -0.13 18.66
N THR A 169 5.66 0.57 17.97
CA THR A 169 5.30 1.53 16.91
C THR A 169 4.75 0.82 15.66
N CYS A 170 5.41 -0.23 15.20
CA CYS A 170 4.99 -1.06 14.07
C CYS A 170 5.25 -2.55 14.39
N ASN A 171 4.73 -3.47 13.57
CA ASN A 171 4.81 -4.91 13.85
C ASN A 171 5.50 -5.72 12.73
N ALA A 172 6.07 -5.04 11.74
CA ALA A 172 6.92 -5.62 10.71
C ALA A 172 8.04 -4.65 10.28
N LEU A 173 9.15 -5.23 9.81
CA LEU A 173 10.31 -4.52 9.28
C LEU A 173 10.43 -4.85 7.79
N LEU A 174 10.56 -3.83 6.94
CA LEU A 174 11.11 -4.04 5.60
C LEU A 174 12.64 -4.03 5.70
N LEU A 175 13.26 -5.18 5.40
CA LEU A 175 14.70 -5.33 5.48
C LEU A 175 15.35 -5.03 4.13
N LYS A 176 16.13 -3.94 4.08
CA LYS A 176 16.97 -3.57 2.94
C LYS A 176 18.44 -3.72 3.35
N VAL A 177 19.19 -4.52 2.60
CA VAL A 177 20.62 -4.82 2.91
C VAL A 177 21.53 -3.62 2.58
N SER A 178 21.08 -2.70 1.71
CA SER A 178 21.87 -1.61 1.14
C SER A 178 21.44 -0.21 1.57
N THR A 179 20.59 -0.08 2.60
CA THR A 179 20.15 1.20 3.16
C THR A 179 21.16 1.83 4.12
#